data_AF-A0A7C2RYU7-F1
#
_entry.id   AF-A0A7C2RYU7-F1
#
_cell.length_a   1.000
_cell.length_b   1.000
_cell.length_c   1.000
_cell.angle_alpha   90.00
_cell.angle_beta   90.00
_cell.angle_gamma   90.00
#
_symmetry.space_group_name_H-M   'P 1'
#
loop_
_entity.id
_entity.type
_entity.pdbx_description
1 polymer ?
#
loop_
_entity_poly.entity_id
_entity_poly.type
_entity_poly.pdbx_seq_one_letter_code
_entity_poly.pdbx_strand_id
1 'polypeptide(L)'
;MVEVILDLGRQPEARYIDRSVYLNGGYISREDLQYVVSRIGAFTKDNRAGIERTLHRLSAMRNRFGDVIGLTCRVGRAVFGTVDIVRDVIESGKGVLLLGPPGVGECVTGDSLILTTNGLQPLAHLISTDLDEDQFAPIQATVFGANGFELASHAYNDGLTKTLQVTSRQGFWLEGTPEHPVLALTHTGDLAFKRLDQLKLGDYVAIQRGQHVFGTETRLPSFAFTRRTNARDGVVPLELTEDLGRFLGYLIAEGTLSFDNSVSFSNADPDVQSDMINLTEALFGLCLRRHLYQGRWNDKDFRLFSVKLRRFLEHLGLTRGRAASKRIPSCILTAPKPVVTAFLQAL
;
A
#
# COMPACT_ATOMS: atom_id res chain seq x y z
N MET A 1 -29.67 3.33 2.19
CA MET A 1 -29.88 2.15 3.04
C MET A 1 -29.07 0.99 2.45
N VAL A 2 -28.29 0.32 3.29
CA VAL A 2 -27.39 -0.78 2.92
C VAL A 2 -28.01 -2.11 3.36
N GLU A 3 -28.50 -2.17 4.59
CA GLU A 3 -29.16 -3.35 5.14
C GLU A 3 -30.24 -3.01 6.17
N VAL A 4 -31.14 -3.95 6.41
CA VAL A 4 -32.16 -3.93 7.46
C VAL A 4 -31.99 -5.18 8.33
N ILE A 5 -31.86 -4.99 9.64
CA ILE A 5 -31.69 -6.04 10.63
C ILE A 5 -33.01 -6.27 11.36
N LEU A 6 -33.43 -7.54 11.41
CA LEU A 6 -34.61 -8.00 12.10
C LEU A 6 -34.19 -9.09 13.09
N ASP A 7 -33.95 -8.73 14.35
CA ASP A 7 -33.56 -9.67 15.39
C ASP A 7 -34.73 -9.89 16.37
N LEU A 8 -35.06 -11.15 16.67
CA LEU A 8 -36.14 -11.49 17.60
C LEU A 8 -35.98 -10.76 18.94
N GLY A 9 -37.01 -10.04 19.37
CA GLY A 9 -37.03 -9.27 20.62
C GLY A 9 -36.24 -7.95 20.57
N ARG A 10 -35.81 -7.49 19.39
CA ARG A 10 -35.14 -6.19 19.19
C ARG A 10 -35.96 -5.30 18.26
N GLN A 11 -35.72 -3.99 18.34
CA GLN A 11 -36.28 -3.08 17.34
C GLN A 11 -35.59 -3.29 15.99
N PRO A 12 -36.34 -3.28 14.88
CA PRO A 12 -35.74 -3.35 13.56
C PRO A 12 -34.77 -2.18 13.33
N GLU A 13 -33.62 -2.46 12.73
CA GLU A 13 -32.55 -1.48 12.51
C GLU A 13 -32.30 -1.33 11.01
N ALA A 14 -32.34 -0.09 10.49
CA ALA A 14 -31.87 0.21 9.14
C ALA A 14 -30.47 0.80 9.19
N ARG A 15 -29.52 0.16 8.49
CA ARG A 15 -28.13 0.60 8.41
C ARG A 15 -27.85 1.30 7.08
N TYR A 16 -27.21 2.45 7.17
CA TYR A 16 -26.68 3.24 6.06
C TYR A 16 -25.16 3.19 6.10
N ILE A 17 -24.48 3.78 5.11
CA ILE A 17 -23.01 3.75 5.03
C ILE A 17 -22.38 4.46 6.24
N ASP A 18 -23.04 5.49 6.73
CA ASP A 18 -22.56 6.47 7.71
C ASP A 18 -23.31 6.43 9.05
N ARG A 19 -24.47 5.75 9.12
CA ARG A 19 -25.33 5.75 10.31
C ARG A 19 -26.28 4.55 10.38
N SER A 20 -26.76 4.28 11.59
CA SER A 20 -27.86 3.34 11.85
C SER A 20 -29.07 4.08 12.41
N VAL A 21 -30.27 3.64 12.04
CA VAL A 21 -31.53 4.21 12.53
C VAL A 21 -32.49 3.07 12.90
N TYR A 22 -33.08 3.12 14.09
CA TYR A 22 -34.15 2.21 14.46
C TYR A 22 -35.43 2.55 13.69
N LEU A 23 -36.03 1.53 13.09
CA LEU A 23 -37.28 1.66 12.35
C LEU A 23 -38.46 1.63 13.33
N ASN A 24 -39.45 2.48 13.07
CA ASN A 24 -40.63 2.58 13.91
C ASN A 24 -41.54 1.36 13.64
N GLY A 25 -41.80 0.52 14.65
CA GLY A 25 -42.54 -0.74 14.46
C GLY A 25 -42.60 -1.69 15.65
N GLY A 26 -42.17 -1.27 16.84
CA GLY A 26 -42.10 -2.16 18.01
C GLY A 26 -40.91 -3.13 17.95
N TYR A 27 -40.96 -4.18 18.79
CA TYR A 27 -39.96 -5.25 18.80
C TYR A 27 -40.35 -6.35 17.81
N ILE A 28 -39.36 -6.89 17.10
CA ILE A 28 -39.55 -7.99 16.15
C ILE A 28 -40.03 -9.23 16.89
N SER A 29 -41.16 -9.76 16.45
CA SER A 29 -41.76 -11.00 16.92
C SER A 29 -41.30 -12.21 16.11
N ARG A 30 -41.66 -13.42 16.56
CA ARG A 30 -41.36 -14.64 15.80
C ARG A 30 -42.24 -14.73 14.56
N GLU A 31 -43.45 -14.21 14.64
CA GLU A 31 -44.41 -14.08 13.56
C GLU A 31 -43.87 -13.18 12.44
N ASP A 32 -43.20 -12.07 12.79
CA ASP A 32 -42.57 -11.17 11.79
C ASP A 32 -41.47 -11.88 11.01
N LEU A 33 -40.60 -12.63 11.70
CA LEU A 33 -39.54 -13.41 11.06
C LEU A 33 -40.13 -14.49 10.16
N GLN A 34 -41.15 -15.22 10.62
CA GLN A 34 -41.83 -16.24 9.82
C GLN A 34 -42.52 -15.64 8.59
N TYR A 35 -43.14 -14.47 8.74
CA TYR A 35 -43.76 -13.75 7.64
C TYR A 35 -42.75 -13.45 6.52
N VAL A 36 -41.58 -12.92 6.88
CA VAL A 36 -40.52 -12.64 5.90
C VAL A 36 -40.00 -13.93 5.27
N VAL A 37 -39.71 -14.96 6.08
CA VAL A 37 -39.20 -16.26 5.60
C VAL A 37 -40.19 -16.93 4.62
N SER A 38 -41.50 -16.78 4.85
CA SER A 38 -42.52 -17.37 3.97
C SER A 38 -42.59 -16.76 2.58
N ARG A 39 -41.97 -15.59 2.37
CA ARG A 39 -42.05 -14.79 1.13
C ARG A 39 -40.73 -14.70 0.37
N ILE A 40 -39.72 -15.44 0.80
CA ILE A 40 -38.40 -15.49 0.15
C ILE A 40 -38.11 -16.91 -0.32
N GLY A 41 -37.16 -17.04 -1.25
CA GLY A 41 -36.71 -18.35 -1.71
C GLY A 41 -36.12 -19.19 -0.56
N ALA A 42 -36.02 -20.50 -0.78
CA ALA A 42 -35.41 -21.40 0.20
C ALA A 42 -33.97 -20.96 0.54
N PHE A 43 -33.61 -21.06 1.81
CA PHE A 43 -32.24 -20.79 2.24
C PHE A 43 -31.28 -21.84 1.70
N THR A 44 -30.15 -21.39 1.17
CA THR A 44 -29.01 -22.23 0.76
C THR A 44 -28.22 -22.73 1.98
N LYS A 45 -27.23 -23.60 1.74
CA LYS A 45 -26.40 -24.21 2.79
C LYS A 45 -25.62 -23.20 3.65
N ASP A 46 -25.35 -22.01 3.11
CA ASP A 46 -24.69 -20.89 3.81
C ASP A 46 -25.68 -19.94 4.52
N ASN A 47 -26.93 -20.38 4.75
CA ASN A 47 -28.00 -19.59 5.39
C ASN A 47 -28.35 -18.29 4.65
N ARG A 48 -28.24 -18.28 3.31
CA ARG A 48 -28.61 -17.14 2.47
C ARG A 48 -29.83 -17.43 1.59
N ALA A 49 -30.61 -16.40 1.30
CA ALA A 49 -31.76 -16.48 0.39
C ALA A 49 -31.85 -15.19 -0.42
N GLY A 50 -32.30 -15.28 -1.66
CA GLY A 50 -32.63 -14.11 -2.49
C GLY A 50 -34.12 -13.77 -2.40
N ILE A 51 -34.46 -12.50 -2.62
CA ILE A 51 -35.83 -12.14 -3.01
C ILE A 51 -35.88 -12.25 -4.54
N GLU A 52 -36.69 -13.18 -5.05
CA GLU A 52 -36.81 -13.42 -6.48
C GLU A 52 -37.05 -12.13 -7.27
N ARG A 53 -36.43 -12.06 -8.45
CA ARG A 53 -36.50 -10.89 -9.37
C ARG A 53 -35.97 -9.58 -8.78
N THR A 54 -35.22 -9.63 -7.70
CA THR A 54 -34.53 -8.46 -7.15
C THR A 54 -33.07 -8.78 -6.81
N LEU A 55 -32.27 -7.73 -6.59
CA LEU A 55 -30.90 -7.86 -6.12
C LEU A 55 -30.78 -7.99 -4.59
N HIS A 56 -31.91 -8.09 -3.88
CA HIS A 56 -31.93 -8.16 -2.41
C HIS A 56 -31.58 -9.57 -1.96
N ARG A 57 -30.75 -9.65 -0.91
CA ARG A 57 -30.36 -10.92 -0.29
C ARG A 57 -30.56 -10.88 1.21
N LEU A 58 -31.01 -11.99 1.77
CA LEU A 58 -31.19 -12.19 3.19
C LEU A 58 -30.18 -13.20 3.71
N SER A 59 -29.69 -12.99 4.93
CA SER A 59 -28.94 -13.96 5.70
C SER A 59 -29.71 -14.26 6.98
N ALA A 60 -29.86 -15.54 7.30
CA ALA A 60 -30.55 -15.98 8.51
C ALA A 60 -29.56 -16.26 9.64
N MET A 61 -29.87 -15.73 10.82
CA MET A 61 -29.29 -16.17 12.07
C MET A 61 -30.21 -17.24 12.66
N ARG A 62 -29.65 -18.40 13.01
CA ARG A 62 -30.41 -19.53 13.55
C ARG A 62 -29.97 -19.88 14.96
N ASN A 63 -30.90 -20.36 15.78
CA ASN A 63 -30.56 -20.94 17.07
C ASN A 63 -30.01 -22.37 16.91
N ARG A 64 -29.56 -22.98 18.01
CA ARG A 64 -29.06 -24.38 18.04
C ARG A 64 -30.07 -25.44 17.60
N PHE A 65 -31.36 -25.11 17.60
CA PHE A 65 -32.44 -25.98 17.15
C PHE A 65 -32.78 -25.77 15.66
N GLY A 66 -32.10 -24.84 14.98
CA GLY A 66 -32.29 -24.54 13.57
C GLY A 66 -33.34 -23.46 13.27
N ASP A 67 -34.02 -22.91 14.28
CA ASP A 67 -35.02 -21.86 14.05
C ASP A 67 -34.36 -20.54 13.67
N VAL A 68 -34.96 -19.82 12.72
CA VAL A 68 -34.57 -18.44 12.42
C VAL A 68 -34.92 -17.54 13.60
N ILE A 69 -33.91 -16.89 14.17
CA ILE A 69 -34.03 -15.92 15.27
C ILE A 69 -33.60 -14.51 14.86
N GLY A 70 -33.05 -14.35 13.66
CA GLY A 70 -32.76 -13.05 13.08
C GLY A 70 -32.58 -13.11 11.57
N LEU A 71 -32.81 -11.98 10.91
CA LEU A 71 -32.64 -11.80 9.47
C LEU A 71 -31.86 -10.51 9.21
N THR A 72 -30.82 -10.60 8.39
CA THR A 72 -30.15 -9.44 7.80
C THR A 72 -30.53 -9.34 6.34
N CYS A 73 -31.33 -8.33 5.98
CA CYS A 73 -31.76 -8.06 4.61
C CYS A 73 -30.87 -6.99 3.98
N ARG A 74 -30.04 -7.37 3.02
CA ARG A 74 -29.18 -6.45 2.28
C ARG A 74 -29.90 -5.94 1.05
N VAL A 75 -29.91 -4.62 0.91
CA VAL A 75 -30.59 -3.93 -0.18
C VAL A 75 -29.79 -4.05 -1.46
N GLY A 76 -30.43 -4.62 -2.48
CA GLY A 76 -29.82 -4.77 -3.79
C GLY A 76 -29.61 -3.41 -4.44
N ARG A 77 -28.40 -3.17 -4.95
CA ARG A 77 -28.06 -1.95 -5.71
C ARG A 77 -27.73 -2.33 -7.14
N ALA A 78 -28.38 -1.67 -8.08
CA ALA A 78 -28.00 -1.72 -9.48
C ALA A 78 -26.97 -0.61 -9.76
N VAL A 79 -25.94 -0.95 -10.50
CA VAL A 79 -25.05 0.03 -11.15
C VAL A 79 -25.61 0.24 -12.55
N PHE A 80 -26.01 1.47 -12.85
CA PHE A 80 -26.59 1.84 -14.15
C PHE A 80 -25.49 2.35 -15.08
N GLY A 81 -25.61 2.08 -16.38
CA GLY A 81 -24.69 2.60 -17.41
C GLY A 81 -23.58 1.64 -17.86
N THR A 82 -23.41 0.48 -17.21
CA THR A 82 -22.39 -0.52 -17.62
C THR A 82 -22.97 -1.62 -18.51
N VAL A 83 -24.30 -1.74 -18.59
CA VAL A 83 -24.96 -2.86 -19.29
C VAL A 83 -24.85 -2.78 -20.81
N ASP A 84 -24.58 -1.59 -21.36
CA ASP A 84 -24.51 -1.38 -22.82
C ASP A 84 -23.45 -2.27 -23.49
N ILE A 85 -22.38 -2.60 -22.76
CA ILE A 85 -21.27 -3.45 -23.24
C ILE A 85 -21.73 -4.90 -23.47
N VAL A 86 -22.77 -5.35 -22.77
CA VAL A 86 -23.25 -6.73 -22.80
C VAL A 86 -24.73 -6.82 -23.19
N ARG A 87 -25.29 -5.72 -23.71
CA ARG A 87 -26.73 -5.58 -23.97
C ARG A 87 -27.21 -6.54 -25.04
N ASP A 88 -26.45 -6.69 -26.11
CA ASP A 88 -26.68 -7.64 -27.19
C ASP A 88 -26.72 -9.10 -26.71
N VAL A 89 -25.86 -9.45 -25.74
CA VAL A 89 -25.81 -10.76 -25.11
C VAL A 89 -27.04 -10.99 -24.23
N ILE A 90 -27.44 -10.00 -23.44
CA ILE A 90 -28.61 -10.06 -22.55
C ILE A 90 -29.92 -10.10 -23.35
N GLU A 91 -30.04 -9.32 -24.42
CA GLU A 91 -31.24 -9.25 -25.28
C GLU A 91 -31.34 -10.43 -26.27
N SER A 92 -30.33 -11.30 -26.33
CA SER A 92 -30.30 -12.46 -27.25
C SER A 92 -31.36 -13.55 -26.98
N GLY A 93 -32.08 -13.46 -25.86
CA GLY A 93 -33.11 -14.44 -25.45
C GLY A 93 -32.55 -15.80 -25.03
N LYS A 94 -31.23 -15.96 -24.93
CA LYS A 94 -30.55 -17.17 -24.46
C LYS A 94 -30.37 -17.10 -22.93
N GLY A 95 -30.28 -18.26 -22.28
CA GLY A 95 -29.84 -18.30 -20.88
C GLY A 95 -28.40 -17.80 -20.77
N VAL A 96 -28.19 -16.65 -20.11
CA VAL A 96 -26.86 -16.05 -19.93
C VAL A 96 -26.35 -16.39 -18.53
N LEU A 97 -25.20 -17.06 -18.46
CA LEU A 97 -24.44 -17.27 -17.23
C LEU A 97 -23.16 -16.43 -17.29
N LEU A 98 -23.08 -15.38 -16.49
CA LEU A 98 -21.89 -14.55 -16.35
C LEU A 98 -20.94 -15.22 -15.36
N LEU A 99 -19.99 -15.98 -15.88
CA LEU A 99 -18.86 -16.53 -15.13
C LEU A 99 -17.67 -15.58 -15.26
N GLY A 100 -17.56 -14.64 -14.33
CA GLY A 100 -16.24 -14.13 -13.95
C GLY A 100 -15.71 -15.04 -12.84
N PRO A 101 -14.43 -15.45 -12.85
CA PRO A 101 -13.86 -16.09 -11.68
C PRO A 101 -14.03 -15.15 -10.47
N PRO A 102 -14.77 -15.53 -9.42
CA PRO A 102 -14.66 -14.80 -8.15
C PRO A 102 -13.21 -14.92 -7.67
N GLY A 103 -12.58 -13.82 -7.28
CA GLY A 103 -11.19 -13.85 -6.83
C GLY A 103 -10.19 -14.29 -7.90
N VAL A 104 -10.31 -13.83 -9.16
CA VAL A 104 -9.10 -13.74 -10.00
C VAL A 104 -8.18 -12.76 -9.30
N GLY A 105 -7.24 -13.30 -8.54
CA GLY A 105 -6.39 -12.57 -7.63
C GLY A 105 -5.41 -11.74 -8.42
N GLU A 106 -5.84 -10.67 -9.10
CA GLU A 106 -4.99 -9.74 -9.84
C GLU A 106 -4.17 -8.88 -8.87
N CYS A 107 -3.31 -9.52 -8.08
CA CYS A 107 -2.60 -8.90 -6.99
C CYS A 107 -1.13 -8.66 -7.35
N VAL A 108 -0.56 -7.62 -6.75
CA VAL A 108 0.88 -7.37 -6.70
C VAL A 108 1.36 -7.53 -5.26
N THR A 109 2.66 -7.67 -5.09
CA THR A 109 3.26 -7.84 -3.76
C THR A 109 3.08 -6.58 -2.89
N GLY A 110 3.01 -6.76 -1.57
CA GLY A 110 2.81 -5.67 -0.62
C GLY A 110 3.94 -4.63 -0.60
N ASP A 111 5.14 -4.98 -1.06
CA ASP A 111 6.28 -4.06 -1.19
C ASP A 111 6.27 -3.27 -2.51
N SER A 112 5.34 -3.56 -3.43
CA SER A 112 5.14 -2.77 -4.64
C SER A 112 4.84 -1.31 -4.30
N LEU A 113 5.59 -0.39 -4.91
CA LEU A 113 5.42 1.03 -4.66
C LEU A 113 4.25 1.61 -5.47
N ILE A 114 3.29 2.19 -4.77
CA ILE A 114 2.11 2.82 -5.33
C ILE A 114 2.29 4.34 -5.25
N LEU A 115 2.01 5.03 -6.34
CA LEU A 115 1.94 6.49 -6.37
C LEU A 115 0.63 6.95 -5.73
N THR A 116 0.72 7.74 -4.66
CA THR A 116 -0.41 8.29 -3.94
C THR A 116 -0.30 9.81 -3.83
N THR A 117 -1.34 10.45 -3.29
CA THR A 117 -1.28 11.89 -2.92
C THR A 117 -0.23 12.21 -1.85
N ASN A 118 0.28 11.20 -1.15
CA ASN A 118 1.34 11.34 -0.13
C ASN A 118 2.72 10.93 -0.66
N GLY A 119 2.89 10.73 -1.98
CA GLY A 119 4.14 10.29 -2.60
C GLY A 119 4.13 8.78 -2.91
N LEU A 120 5.32 8.17 -2.94
CA LEU A 120 5.45 6.73 -3.17
C LEU A 120 5.29 5.97 -1.86
N GLN A 121 4.34 5.05 -1.80
CA GLN A 121 4.10 4.21 -0.62
C GLN A 121 4.05 2.73 -1.00
N PRO A 122 4.69 1.83 -0.25
CA PRO A 122 4.44 0.40 -0.39
C PRO A 122 2.95 0.10 -0.27
N LEU A 123 2.42 -0.79 -1.11
CA LEU A 123 1.02 -1.20 -1.07
C LEU A 123 0.60 -1.65 0.33
N ALA A 124 1.45 -2.38 1.04
CA ALA A 124 1.19 -2.85 2.40
C ALA A 124 0.95 -1.72 3.41
N HIS A 125 1.41 -0.48 3.15
CA HIS A 125 1.11 0.67 4.01
C HIS A 125 -0.27 1.28 3.75
N LEU A 126 -0.90 0.95 2.61
CA LEU A 126 -2.23 1.41 2.25
C LEU A 126 -3.33 0.45 2.74
N ILE A 127 -2.95 -0.76 3.13
CA ILE A 127 -3.84 -1.84 3.57
C ILE A 127 -3.76 -1.99 5.08
N SER A 128 -4.87 -2.35 5.73
CA SER A 128 -4.86 -2.69 7.16
C SER A 128 -4.05 -3.96 7.42
N THR A 129 -3.24 -3.96 8.48
CA THR A 129 -2.46 -5.12 8.93
C THR A 129 -3.33 -6.29 9.39
N ASP A 130 -4.59 -6.01 9.73
CA ASP A 130 -5.50 -6.97 10.34
C ASP A 130 -6.46 -7.56 9.29
N LEU A 131 -6.20 -7.32 8.00
CA LEU A 131 -6.98 -7.88 6.91
C LEU A 131 -6.59 -9.35 6.70
N ASP A 132 -7.48 -10.25 7.09
CA ASP A 132 -7.31 -11.69 6.85
C ASP A 132 -7.24 -12.01 5.34
N GLU A 133 -6.72 -13.19 5.02
CA GLU A 133 -6.72 -13.75 3.67
C GLU A 133 -8.15 -13.89 3.10
N ASP A 134 -8.28 -13.67 1.79
CA ASP A 134 -9.52 -13.68 1.02
C ASP A 134 -10.58 -12.69 1.55
N GLN A 135 -10.13 -11.53 2.03
CA GLN A 135 -11.01 -10.47 2.53
C GLN A 135 -10.75 -9.12 1.87
N PHE A 136 -11.82 -8.34 1.83
CA PHE A 136 -11.80 -6.93 1.43
C PHE A 136 -11.93 -6.05 2.67
N ALA A 137 -11.13 -4.98 2.74
CA ALA A 137 -11.31 -3.89 3.69
C ALA A 137 -11.48 -2.56 2.97
N PRO A 138 -12.36 -1.67 3.46
CA PRO A 138 -12.42 -0.32 2.95
C PRO A 138 -11.09 0.39 3.22
N ILE A 139 -10.60 1.15 2.23
CA ILE A 139 -9.45 2.03 2.36
C ILE A 139 -9.83 3.43 1.89
N GLN A 140 -9.09 4.43 2.35
CA GLN A 140 -9.22 5.82 1.90
C GLN A 140 -7.88 6.28 1.34
N ALA A 141 -7.47 5.65 0.24
CA ALA A 141 -6.23 5.99 -0.45
C ALA A 141 -6.56 6.57 -1.83
N THR A 142 -5.96 7.72 -2.17
CA THR A 142 -6.02 8.27 -3.52
C THR A 142 -4.75 7.87 -4.26
N VAL A 143 -4.90 7.08 -5.33
CA VAL A 143 -3.80 6.49 -6.10
C VAL A 143 -3.72 7.12 -7.49
N PHE A 144 -2.53 7.18 -8.07
CA PHE A 144 -2.32 7.74 -9.40
C PHE A 144 -2.44 6.64 -10.46
N GLY A 145 -3.51 6.70 -11.26
CA GLY A 145 -3.78 5.81 -12.40
C GLY A 145 -3.35 6.41 -13.74
N ALA A 146 -3.83 5.79 -14.83
CA ALA A 146 -3.52 6.22 -16.20
C ALA A 146 -4.00 7.65 -16.51
N ASN A 147 -5.14 8.05 -15.91
CA ASN A 147 -5.81 9.33 -16.16
C ASN A 147 -5.61 10.35 -15.03
N GLY A 148 -4.75 10.07 -14.06
CA GLY A 148 -4.52 10.91 -12.89
C GLY A 148 -5.00 10.25 -11.59
N PHE A 149 -5.35 11.07 -10.60
CA PHE A 149 -5.72 10.58 -9.27
C PHE A 149 -7.12 9.99 -9.21
N GLU A 150 -7.24 8.80 -8.62
CA GLU A 150 -8.49 8.08 -8.41
C GLU A 150 -8.57 7.55 -6.98
N LEU A 151 -9.80 7.50 -6.43
CA LEU A 151 -10.03 6.97 -5.09
C LEU A 151 -10.07 5.44 -5.12
N ALA A 152 -9.12 4.80 -4.45
CA ALA A 152 -9.20 3.39 -4.13
C ALA A 152 -10.16 3.21 -2.94
N SER A 153 -11.26 2.49 -3.16
CA SER A 153 -12.31 2.31 -2.14
C SER A 153 -12.07 1.11 -1.23
N HIS A 154 -11.37 0.09 -1.73
CA HIS A 154 -11.13 -1.16 -1.01
C HIS A 154 -9.73 -1.69 -1.32
N ALA A 155 -9.15 -2.37 -0.33
CA ALA A 155 -8.04 -3.29 -0.51
C ALA A 155 -8.55 -4.73 -0.45
N TYR A 156 -7.83 -5.63 -1.10
CA TYR A 156 -8.05 -7.06 -1.06
C TYR A 156 -6.74 -7.76 -0.67
N ASN A 157 -6.84 -8.77 0.20
CA ASN A 157 -5.69 -9.59 0.59
C ASN A 157 -5.88 -11.01 0.06
N ASP A 158 -5.08 -11.40 -0.93
CA ASP A 158 -5.11 -12.74 -1.55
C ASP A 158 -4.27 -13.78 -0.79
N GLY A 159 -3.68 -13.41 0.34
CA GLY A 159 -2.83 -14.28 1.13
C GLY A 159 -1.55 -14.70 0.42
N LEU A 160 -1.06 -15.89 0.75
CA LEU A 160 0.16 -16.44 0.17
C LEU A 160 -0.14 -17.22 -1.10
N THR A 161 0.13 -16.59 -2.24
CA THR A 161 -0.07 -17.18 -3.57
C THR A 161 1.25 -17.25 -4.36
N LYS A 162 1.25 -18.02 -5.46
CA LYS A 162 2.39 -18.09 -6.38
C LYS A 162 2.42 -16.84 -7.25
N THR A 163 3.58 -16.21 -7.33
CA THR A 163 3.80 -15.00 -8.11
C THR A 163 4.74 -15.24 -9.30
N LEU A 164 4.68 -14.32 -10.26
CA LEU A 164 5.65 -14.18 -11.35
C LEU A 164 6.29 -12.79 -11.24
N GLN A 165 7.62 -12.75 -11.27
CA GLN A 165 8.36 -11.51 -11.38
C GLN A 165 8.84 -11.31 -12.82
N VAL A 166 8.53 -10.15 -13.39
CA VAL A 166 8.99 -9.75 -14.72
C VAL A 166 9.94 -8.58 -14.56
N THR A 167 11.12 -8.69 -15.17
CA THR A 167 12.14 -7.63 -15.13
C THR A 167 12.40 -7.13 -16.55
N SER A 168 12.26 -5.82 -16.74
CA SER A 168 12.59 -5.15 -17.98
C SER A 168 14.10 -5.04 -18.16
N ARG A 169 14.55 -4.85 -19.41
CA ARG A 169 15.97 -4.57 -19.72
C ARG A 169 16.52 -3.33 -19.00
N GLN A 170 15.65 -2.40 -18.62
CA GLN A 170 16.02 -1.16 -17.91
C GLN A 170 16.05 -1.32 -16.38
N GLY A 171 15.82 -2.54 -15.86
CA GLY A 171 15.89 -2.83 -14.44
C GLY A 171 14.60 -2.56 -13.66
N PHE A 172 13.55 -2.01 -14.28
CA PHE A 172 12.21 -2.01 -13.69
C PHE A 172 11.72 -3.45 -13.56
N TRP A 173 11.07 -3.76 -12.45
CA TRP A 173 10.46 -5.06 -12.21
C TRP A 173 9.07 -4.89 -11.63
N LEU A 174 8.22 -5.90 -11.86
CA LEU A 174 6.91 -6.04 -11.25
C LEU A 174 6.74 -7.50 -10.84
N GLU A 175 6.25 -7.73 -9.62
CA GLU A 175 5.89 -9.06 -9.13
C GLU A 175 4.41 -9.08 -8.76
N GLY A 176 3.71 -10.09 -9.26
CA GLY A 176 2.29 -10.27 -9.01
C GLY A 176 1.81 -11.64 -9.42
N THR A 177 0.53 -11.88 -9.31
CA THR A 177 -0.08 -13.17 -9.70
C THR A 177 -0.02 -13.38 -11.21
N PRO A 178 -0.09 -14.64 -11.69
CA PRO A 178 -0.08 -14.97 -13.11
C PRO A 178 -1.09 -14.17 -13.95
N GLU A 179 -2.27 -13.90 -13.40
CA GLU A 179 -3.38 -13.16 -13.99
C GLU A 179 -3.28 -11.64 -13.93
N HIS A 180 -2.34 -11.08 -13.15
CA HIS A 180 -2.22 -9.63 -13.04
C HIS A 180 -2.01 -8.98 -14.42
N PRO A 181 -2.87 -8.04 -14.85
CA PRO A 181 -2.79 -7.43 -16.16
C PRO A 181 -1.75 -6.32 -16.19
N VAL A 182 -0.88 -6.32 -17.20
CA VAL A 182 0.02 -5.22 -17.50
C VAL A 182 -0.26 -4.66 -18.88
N LEU A 183 -0.08 -3.35 -19.04
CA LEU A 183 -0.23 -2.72 -20.34
C LEU A 183 1.01 -3.00 -21.20
N ALA A 184 0.82 -3.67 -22.34
CA ALA A 184 1.89 -4.06 -23.25
C ALA A 184 1.60 -3.59 -24.68
N LEU A 185 2.67 -3.42 -25.46
CA LEU A 185 2.58 -3.12 -26.88
C LEU A 185 2.29 -4.41 -27.66
N THR A 186 1.26 -4.39 -28.49
CA THR A 186 0.96 -5.48 -29.41
C THR A 186 1.90 -5.46 -30.62
N HIS A 187 1.87 -6.54 -31.41
CA HIS A 187 2.60 -6.61 -32.68
C HIS A 187 2.08 -5.60 -33.73
N THR A 188 0.86 -5.07 -33.56
CA THR A 188 0.29 -4.02 -34.42
C THR A 188 0.72 -2.61 -33.98
N GLY A 189 1.38 -2.47 -32.83
CA GLY A 189 1.79 -1.18 -32.26
C GLY A 189 0.74 -0.53 -31.36
N ASP A 190 -0.37 -1.20 -31.07
CA ASP A 190 -1.40 -0.74 -30.16
C ASP A 190 -1.08 -1.13 -28.71
N LEU A 191 -1.67 -0.43 -27.74
CA LEU A 191 -1.58 -0.82 -26.33
C LEU A 191 -2.73 -1.75 -25.98
N ALA A 192 -2.42 -2.88 -25.36
CA ALA A 192 -3.39 -3.84 -24.86
C ALA A 192 -2.94 -4.42 -23.51
N PHE A 193 -3.90 -4.77 -22.66
CA PHE A 193 -3.59 -5.50 -21.43
C PHE A 193 -3.19 -6.93 -21.76
N LYS A 194 -2.12 -7.39 -21.10
CA LYS A 194 -1.59 -8.73 -21.20
C LYS A 194 -1.29 -9.24 -19.80
N ARG A 195 -1.63 -10.50 -19.50
CA ARG A 195 -1.36 -11.10 -18.19
C ARG A 195 0.13 -11.30 -17.98
N LEU A 196 0.59 -11.28 -16.73
CA LEU A 196 1.98 -11.57 -16.39
C LEU A 196 2.46 -12.92 -16.96
N ASP A 197 1.62 -13.96 -16.88
CA ASP A 197 1.96 -15.30 -17.39
C ASP A 197 1.97 -15.44 -18.92
N GLN A 198 1.45 -14.44 -19.63
CA GLN A 198 1.44 -14.41 -21.09
C GLN A 198 2.66 -13.66 -21.64
N LEU A 199 3.34 -12.86 -20.82
CA LEU A 199 4.51 -12.09 -21.24
C LEU A 199 5.66 -13.00 -21.66
N LYS A 200 6.37 -12.58 -22.70
CA LYS A 200 7.52 -13.28 -23.27
C LYS A 200 8.70 -12.32 -23.33
N LEU A 201 9.91 -12.88 -23.31
CA LEU A 201 11.12 -12.11 -23.56
C LEU A 201 11.01 -11.43 -24.93
N GLY A 202 11.23 -10.12 -24.96
CA GLY A 202 11.07 -9.29 -26.15
C GLY A 202 9.76 -8.50 -26.22
N ASP A 203 8.76 -8.82 -25.38
CA ASP A 203 7.58 -7.98 -25.25
C ASP A 203 7.94 -6.60 -24.67
N TYR A 204 7.21 -5.57 -25.10
CA TYR A 204 7.35 -4.22 -24.59
C TYR A 204 6.20 -3.92 -23.64
N VAL A 205 6.53 -3.57 -22.40
CA VAL A 205 5.56 -3.11 -21.39
C VAL A 205 5.59 -1.60 -21.29
N ALA A 206 4.42 -0.99 -21.06
CA ALA A 206 4.29 0.45 -20.93
C ALA A 206 4.84 0.92 -19.57
N ILE A 207 5.62 2.00 -19.58
CA ILE A 207 6.06 2.71 -18.39
C ILE A 207 5.61 4.15 -18.53
N GLN A 208 4.73 4.57 -17.62
CA GLN A 208 4.27 5.95 -17.56
C GLN A 208 5.40 6.84 -17.03
N ARG A 209 5.53 8.06 -17.58
CA ARG A 209 6.57 9.03 -17.22
C ARG A 209 5.96 10.41 -17.01
N GLY A 210 6.66 11.28 -16.29
CA GLY A 210 6.27 12.69 -16.15
C GLY A 210 5.06 12.91 -15.24
N GLN A 211 4.79 12.01 -14.29
CA GLN A 211 3.66 12.13 -13.38
C GLN A 211 3.80 13.32 -12.42
N HIS A 212 5.04 13.71 -12.08
CA HIS A 212 5.35 14.80 -11.14
C HIS A 212 4.59 14.69 -9.79
N VAL A 213 4.36 13.47 -9.32
CA VAL A 213 3.71 13.18 -8.03
C VAL A 213 4.78 13.08 -6.94
N PHE A 214 4.65 13.94 -5.93
CA PHE A 214 5.52 13.98 -4.75
C PHE A 214 4.64 14.07 -3.50
N GLY A 215 5.16 13.58 -2.37
CA GLY A 215 4.47 13.77 -1.10
C GLY A 215 4.70 15.16 -0.53
N THR A 216 4.21 15.39 0.68
CA THR A 216 4.39 16.65 1.41
C THR A 216 4.96 16.42 2.81
N GLU A 217 5.27 15.18 3.18
CA GLU A 217 5.69 14.84 4.53
C GLU A 217 7.13 15.32 4.77
N THR A 218 7.30 16.09 5.83
CA THR A 218 8.60 16.55 6.30
C THR A 218 8.84 16.17 7.74
N ARG A 219 7.83 15.80 8.52
CA ARG A 219 8.00 15.41 9.91
C ARG A 219 8.62 14.02 9.98
N LEU A 220 9.73 13.92 10.72
CA LEU A 220 10.38 12.63 10.97
C LEU A 220 9.67 11.87 12.09
N PRO A 221 9.69 10.53 12.07
CA PRO A 221 9.12 9.72 13.13
C PRO A 221 9.81 10.01 14.47
N SER A 222 9.02 9.96 15.55
CA SER A 222 9.51 10.22 16.90
C SER A 222 10.62 9.24 17.29
N PHE A 223 11.81 9.77 17.55
CA PHE A 223 12.98 8.99 17.91
C PHE A 223 13.34 9.18 19.39
N ALA A 224 13.29 8.09 20.17
CA ALA A 224 13.74 8.06 21.55
C ALA A 224 15.08 7.33 21.67
N PHE A 225 15.99 7.88 22.47
CA PHE A 225 17.30 7.30 22.72
C PHE A 225 17.71 7.42 24.18
N THR A 226 17.95 6.29 24.83
CA THR A 226 18.46 6.24 26.20
C THR A 226 19.98 6.27 26.18
N ARG A 227 20.55 7.38 26.68
CA ARG A 227 21.99 7.57 26.80
C ARG A 227 22.60 6.57 27.78
N ARG A 228 23.69 5.91 27.38
CA ARG A 228 24.42 4.93 28.22
C ARG A 228 25.79 5.40 28.69
N THR A 229 26.31 6.49 28.15
CA THR A 229 27.66 7.01 28.45
C THR A 229 27.68 8.54 28.41
N ASN A 230 28.74 9.15 28.94
CA ASN A 230 28.93 10.61 28.93
C ASN A 230 29.47 11.18 27.59
N ALA A 231 29.52 10.39 26.51
CA ALA A 231 29.99 10.85 25.20
C ALA A 231 29.10 11.97 24.63
N ARG A 232 29.65 12.87 23.81
CA ARG A 232 28.87 13.92 23.13
C ARG A 232 27.75 13.28 22.32
N ASP A 233 26.52 13.68 22.64
CA ASP A 233 25.34 13.30 21.87
C ASP A 233 25.05 14.41 20.87
N GLY A 234 24.96 14.05 19.59
CA GLY A 234 24.48 14.97 18.56
C GLY A 234 23.00 15.31 18.74
N VAL A 235 22.57 16.37 18.06
CA VAL A 235 21.15 16.68 17.87
C VAL A 235 20.56 15.68 16.88
N VAL A 236 19.26 15.43 16.98
CA VAL A 236 18.51 14.64 15.99
C VAL A 236 17.49 15.58 15.37
N PRO A 237 17.50 15.78 14.05
CA PRO A 237 16.50 16.59 13.36
C PRO A 237 15.08 16.05 13.60
N LEU A 238 14.11 16.96 13.72
CA LEU A 238 12.69 16.61 13.79
C LEU A 238 12.01 16.70 12.42
N GLU A 239 12.63 17.41 11.48
CA GLU A 239 12.11 17.65 10.15
C GLU A 239 13.13 17.22 9.08
N LEU A 240 12.60 16.76 7.96
CA LEU A 240 13.31 16.36 6.77
C LEU A 240 13.47 17.58 5.87
N THR A 241 14.64 18.20 5.96
CA THR A 241 15.06 19.33 5.12
C THR A 241 15.79 18.85 3.87
N GLU A 242 16.03 19.75 2.91
CA GLU A 242 16.86 19.47 1.73
C GLU A 242 18.28 19.01 2.13
N ASP A 243 18.87 19.64 3.15
CA ASP A 243 20.18 19.27 3.70
C ASP A 243 20.18 17.85 4.27
N LEU A 244 19.14 17.48 5.03
CA LEU A 244 19.02 16.11 5.52
C LEU A 244 18.79 15.13 4.36
N GLY A 245 17.98 15.50 3.36
CA GLY A 245 17.81 14.73 2.13
C GLY A 245 19.14 14.46 1.42
N ARG A 246 19.94 15.51 1.22
CA ARG A 246 21.28 15.41 0.61
C ARG A 246 22.22 14.52 1.43
N PHE A 247 22.27 14.72 2.75
CA PHE A 247 23.05 13.88 3.66
C PHE A 247 22.66 12.39 3.56
N LEU A 248 21.37 12.08 3.51
CA LEU A 248 20.88 10.71 3.32
C LEU A 248 21.27 10.16 1.94
N GLY A 249 21.23 10.98 0.88
CA GLY A 249 21.68 10.61 -0.46
C GLY A 249 23.14 10.17 -0.48
N TYR A 250 24.03 10.99 0.11
CA TYR A 250 25.45 10.63 0.23
C TYR A 250 25.69 9.33 1.00
N LEU A 251 24.90 9.05 2.03
CA LEU A 251 25.01 7.78 2.77
C LEU A 251 24.54 6.58 1.93
N ILE A 252 23.49 6.76 1.11
CA ILE A 252 23.03 5.70 0.21
C ILE A 252 24.05 5.42 -0.89
N ALA A 253 24.67 6.44 -1.48
CA ALA A 253 25.74 6.26 -2.47
C ALA A 253 27.02 5.70 -1.82
N GLU A 254 27.66 6.48 -0.95
CA GLU A 254 29.05 6.28 -0.52
C GLU A 254 29.19 5.92 0.96
N GLY A 255 28.08 5.81 1.69
CA GLY A 255 28.08 5.48 3.11
C GLY A 255 28.33 4.01 3.41
N THR A 256 29.05 3.71 4.49
CA THR A 256 29.15 2.37 5.10
C THR A 256 28.52 2.37 6.48
N LEU A 257 27.45 1.59 6.64
CA LEU A 257 26.59 1.53 7.83
C LEU A 257 26.59 0.16 8.53
N SER A 258 27.66 -0.62 8.33
CA SER A 258 27.78 -1.99 8.85
C SER A 258 27.99 -2.08 10.36
N PHE A 259 28.38 -0.97 11.01
CA PHE A 259 28.66 -0.91 12.44
C PHE A 259 27.54 -0.19 13.21
N ASP A 260 27.43 -0.52 14.51
CA ASP A 260 26.38 -0.01 15.41
C ASP A 260 26.67 1.36 16.03
N ASN A 261 27.93 1.76 15.98
CA ASN A 261 28.44 2.91 16.70
C ASN A 261 29.08 3.94 15.77
N SER A 262 29.07 3.70 14.46
CA SER A 262 29.73 4.57 13.52
C SER A 262 29.07 4.59 12.15
N VAL A 263 29.29 5.72 11.48
CA VAL A 263 28.98 5.95 10.08
C VAL A 263 30.31 6.22 9.39
N SER A 264 30.59 5.52 8.29
CA SER A 264 31.72 5.85 7.43
C SER A 264 31.22 6.40 6.10
N PHE A 265 32.02 7.26 5.48
CA PHE A 265 31.74 7.90 4.21
C PHE A 265 33.05 7.95 3.42
N SER A 266 33.01 7.61 2.14
CA SER A 266 34.21 7.48 1.32
C SER A 266 34.02 8.19 -0.01
N ASN A 267 34.70 9.31 -0.24
CA ASN A 267 34.62 10.02 -1.52
C ASN A 267 35.92 10.80 -1.79
N ALA A 268 36.41 10.81 -3.03
CA ALA A 268 37.67 11.45 -3.39
C ALA A 268 37.52 12.93 -3.80
N ASP A 269 36.30 13.41 -4.05
CA ASP A 269 36.03 14.78 -4.46
C ASP A 269 36.05 15.74 -3.25
N PRO A 270 36.97 16.73 -3.18
CA PRO A 270 37.08 17.64 -2.06
C PRO A 270 35.83 18.49 -1.79
N ASP A 271 35.03 18.81 -2.81
CA ASP A 271 33.82 19.61 -2.66
C ASP A 271 32.73 18.77 -1.98
N VAL A 272 32.57 17.52 -2.41
CA VAL A 272 31.66 16.55 -1.78
C VAL A 272 32.10 16.24 -0.34
N GLN A 273 33.41 16.08 -0.10
CA GLN A 273 33.95 15.91 1.25
C GLN A 273 33.58 17.09 2.16
N SER A 274 33.78 18.31 1.67
CA SER A 274 33.49 19.54 2.42
C SER A 274 32.00 19.70 2.70
N ASP A 275 31.13 19.41 1.72
CA ASP A 275 29.68 19.46 1.90
C ASP A 275 29.22 18.44 2.96
N MET A 276 29.68 17.19 2.87
CA MET A 276 29.33 16.15 3.84
C MET A 276 29.81 16.47 5.26
N ILE A 277 30.99 17.10 5.41
CA ILE A 277 31.50 17.57 6.71
C ILE A 277 30.58 18.67 7.27
N ASN A 278 30.27 19.68 6.45
CA ASN A 278 29.42 20.82 6.86
C ASN A 278 28.00 20.36 7.22
N LEU A 279 27.39 19.47 6.42
CA LEU A 279 26.09 18.88 6.70
C LEU A 279 26.09 18.11 8.02
N THR A 280 27.15 17.33 8.29
CA THR A 280 27.25 16.56 9.53
C THR A 280 27.29 17.48 10.76
N GLU A 281 28.04 18.58 10.67
CA GLU A 281 28.13 19.56 11.75
C GLU A 281 26.83 20.35 11.92
N ALA A 282 26.24 20.84 10.82
CA ALA A 282 25.02 21.64 10.85
C ALA A 282 23.80 20.85 11.33
N LEU A 283 23.61 19.63 10.83
CA LEU A 283 22.42 18.81 11.14
C LEU A 283 22.49 18.16 12.53
N PHE A 284 23.69 17.74 12.95
CA PHE A 284 23.84 16.88 14.13
C PHE A 284 24.75 17.49 15.20
N GLY A 285 25.48 18.57 14.94
CA GLY A 285 26.51 19.08 15.85
C GLY A 285 27.66 18.10 16.05
N LEU A 286 27.93 17.25 15.05
CA LEU A 286 28.93 16.18 15.10
C LEU A 286 30.03 16.42 14.05
N CYS A 287 31.26 16.00 14.36
CA CYS A 287 32.38 16.17 13.43
C CYS A 287 32.66 14.87 12.67
N LEU A 288 32.52 14.90 11.34
CA LEU A 288 33.00 13.85 10.46
C LEU A 288 34.53 13.96 10.32
N ARG A 289 35.27 12.90 10.68
CA ARG A 289 36.75 12.95 10.72
C ARG A 289 37.37 12.06 9.67
N ARG A 290 38.54 12.45 9.17
CA ARG A 290 39.40 11.61 8.33
C ARG A 290 39.68 10.27 9.02
N HIS A 291 39.51 9.17 8.30
CA HIS A 291 39.80 7.84 8.79
C HIS A 291 41.20 7.40 8.35
N LEU A 292 42.06 7.07 9.31
CA LEU A 292 43.43 6.62 9.04
C LEU A 292 43.46 5.11 8.88
N TYR A 293 43.93 4.63 7.73
CA TYR A 293 44.24 3.23 7.48
C TYR A 293 45.75 3.01 7.68
N GLN A 294 46.13 2.08 8.56
CA GLN A 294 47.54 1.82 8.91
C GLN A 294 48.33 3.11 9.26
N GLY A 295 47.68 4.05 9.95
CA GLY A 295 48.30 5.30 10.39
C GLY A 295 48.41 6.40 9.32
N ARG A 296 47.89 6.18 8.10
CA ARG A 296 47.87 7.18 7.02
C ARG A 296 46.45 7.44 6.54
N TRP A 297 46.16 8.70 6.20
CA TRP A 297 44.93 9.03 5.50
C TRP A 297 45.10 8.71 4.02
N ASN A 298 44.02 8.27 3.37
CA ASN A 298 44.02 7.86 1.97
C ASN A 298 43.22 8.82 1.07
N ASP A 299 43.08 10.07 1.52
CA ASP A 299 42.44 11.18 0.83
C ASP A 299 40.95 11.03 0.52
N LYS A 300 40.29 9.96 1.01
CA LYS A 300 38.87 9.71 0.71
C LYS A 300 38.02 9.20 1.86
N ASP A 301 38.62 8.50 2.83
CA ASP A 301 37.82 7.85 3.88
C ASP A 301 37.62 8.75 5.09
N PHE A 302 36.37 8.81 5.52
CA PHE A 302 35.91 9.53 6.69
C PHE A 302 35.09 8.61 7.60
N ARG A 303 35.11 8.89 8.90
CA ARG A 303 34.35 8.17 9.91
C ARG A 303 33.88 9.10 11.01
N LEU A 304 32.65 8.85 11.45
CA LEU A 304 32.00 9.48 12.59
C LEU A 304 31.57 8.40 13.58
N PHE A 305 31.92 8.57 14.86
CA PHE A 305 31.52 7.65 15.92
C PHE A 305 30.38 8.26 16.74
N SER A 306 29.17 7.73 16.57
CA SER A 306 27.98 8.11 17.32
C SER A 306 26.95 6.99 17.29
N VAL A 307 26.69 6.39 18.45
CA VAL A 307 25.64 5.36 18.60
C VAL A 307 24.26 5.99 18.38
N LYS A 308 24.03 7.20 18.91
CA LYS A 308 22.75 7.91 18.76
C LYS A 308 22.42 8.17 17.29
N LEU A 309 23.37 8.71 16.53
CA LEU A 309 23.17 8.95 15.10
C LEU A 309 22.94 7.63 14.35
N ARG A 310 23.73 6.59 14.65
CA ARG A 310 23.57 5.30 13.99
C ARG A 310 22.19 4.70 14.22
N ARG A 311 21.67 4.77 15.46
CA ARG A 311 20.32 4.31 15.82
C ARG A 311 19.23 5.16 15.18
N PHE A 312 19.44 6.46 15.06
CA PHE A 312 18.52 7.34 14.33
C PHE A 312 18.44 6.97 12.85
N LEU A 313 19.59 6.77 12.19
CA LEU A 313 19.61 6.34 10.78
C LEU A 313 18.98 4.96 10.57
N GLU A 314 19.20 4.03 11.50
CA GLU A 314 18.52 2.72 11.51
C GLU A 314 17.00 2.89 11.64
N HIS A 315 16.55 3.79 12.50
CA HIS A 315 15.14 4.13 12.69
C HIS A 315 14.50 4.74 11.44
N LEU A 316 15.28 5.47 10.63
CA LEU A 316 14.85 5.96 9.31
C LEU A 316 14.89 4.88 8.20
N GLY A 317 15.33 3.65 8.50
CA GLY A 317 15.39 2.55 7.55
C GLY A 317 16.77 2.30 6.93
N LEU A 318 17.80 3.06 7.31
CA LEU A 318 19.19 2.80 6.91
C LEU A 318 19.80 1.75 7.85
N THR A 319 19.32 0.51 7.72
CA THR A 319 19.70 -0.63 8.55
C THR A 319 21.11 -1.11 8.26
N ARG A 320 21.61 -2.06 9.06
CA ARG A 320 22.91 -2.68 8.78
C ARG A 320 22.79 -3.55 7.54
N GLY A 321 23.80 -3.47 6.68
CA GLY A 321 23.85 -4.31 5.50
C GLY A 321 25.02 -4.02 4.59
N ARG A 322 24.96 -4.63 3.41
CA ARG A 322 25.92 -4.43 2.30
C ARG A 322 25.30 -3.46 1.28
N ALA A 323 26.08 -3.06 0.28
CA ALA A 323 25.59 -2.20 -0.80
C ALA A 323 24.27 -2.70 -1.42
N ALA A 324 24.16 -4.02 -1.68
CA ALA A 324 22.97 -4.63 -2.27
C ALA A 324 21.69 -4.54 -1.42
N SER A 325 21.81 -4.32 -0.10
CA SER A 325 20.66 -4.19 0.80
C SER A 325 20.30 -2.74 1.11
N LYS A 326 21.03 -1.76 0.57
CA LYS A 326 20.65 -0.35 0.72
C LYS A 326 19.31 -0.12 0.00
N ARG A 327 18.47 0.69 0.62
CA ARG A 327 17.14 1.06 0.11
C ARG A 327 16.93 2.55 0.36
N ILE A 328 16.13 3.18 -0.49
CA ILE A 328 15.70 4.55 -0.27
C ILE A 328 14.82 4.58 0.99
N PRO A 329 15.10 5.45 1.98
CA PRO A 329 14.29 5.59 3.18
C PRO A 329 12.84 5.97 2.85
N SER A 330 11.88 5.44 3.61
CA SER A 330 10.45 5.75 3.41
C SER A 330 10.16 7.25 3.52
N CYS A 331 10.86 7.97 4.42
CA CYS A 331 10.71 9.41 4.55
C CYS A 331 11.07 10.18 3.28
N ILE A 332 11.98 9.66 2.43
CA ILE A 332 12.31 10.26 1.12
C ILE A 332 11.21 9.95 0.10
N LEU A 333 10.62 8.75 0.13
CA LEU A 333 9.57 8.35 -0.81
C LEU A 333 8.29 9.20 -0.67
N THR A 334 8.03 9.72 0.54
CA THR A 334 6.89 10.58 0.87
C THR A 334 7.26 12.07 0.99
N ALA A 335 8.51 12.43 0.67
CA ALA A 335 9.02 13.79 0.80
C ALA A 335 8.52 14.73 -0.30
N PRO A 336 8.53 16.06 -0.05
CA PRO A 336 8.30 17.05 -1.10
C PRO A 336 9.42 17.08 -2.13
N LYS A 337 9.06 17.52 -3.34
CA LYS A 337 9.96 17.58 -4.50
C LYS A 337 11.34 18.19 -4.22
N PRO A 338 11.51 19.31 -3.48
CA PRO A 338 12.83 19.87 -3.21
C PRO A 338 13.74 18.91 -2.45
N VAL A 339 13.20 18.24 -1.43
CA VAL A 339 13.95 17.24 -0.62
C VAL A 339 14.34 16.04 -1.47
N VAL A 340 13.41 15.51 -2.28
CA VAL A 340 13.70 14.40 -3.20
C VAL A 340 14.78 14.81 -4.20
N THR A 341 14.73 16.05 -4.70
CA THR A 341 15.73 16.59 -5.63
C THR A 341 17.10 16.65 -4.97
N ALA A 342 17.19 17.19 -3.75
CA ALA A 342 18.44 17.27 -3.00
C ALA A 342 19.02 15.87 -2.67
N PHE A 343 18.16 14.90 -2.35
CA PHE A 343 18.56 13.50 -2.15
C PHE A 343 19.13 12.88 -3.43
N LEU A 344 18.44 13.04 -4.57
CA LEU A 344 18.87 12.48 -5.85
C LEU A 344 20.14 13.13 -6.41
N GLN A 345 20.38 14.42 -6.13
CA GLN A 345 21.62 15.10 -6.52
C GLN A 345 22.86 14.57 -5.78
N ALA A 346 22.66 13.89 -4.65
CA ALA A 346 23.73 13.31 -3.85
C ALA A 346 23.97 11.81 -4.11
N LEU A 347 23.15 11.16 -4.95
CA LEU A 347 23.38 9.81 -5.44
C LEU A 347 24.38 9.81 -6.59
#